data_AF-A0A3D3WH99-F1
#
_entry.id   AF-A0A3D3WH99-F1
#
_cell.length_a   1.000
_cell.length_b   1.000
_cell.length_c   1.000
_cell.angle_alpha   90.00
_cell.angle_beta   90.00
_cell.angle_gamma   90.00
#
_symmetry.space_group_name_H-M   'P 1'
#
loop_
_entity.id
_entity.type
_entity.pdbx_description
1 polymer ?
#
loop_
_entity_poly.entity_id
_entity_poly.type
_entity_poly.pdbx_seq_one_letter_code
_entity_poly.pdbx_strand_id
1 'polypeptide(L)'
;PMKPVGLTDPNTGKRPHAVIQLRQDNALGTLYNMVGFQTKMKYAEQVRVFRMIPGLEDAEFARLGGLHRNTFIRSPVLLDDQLRLKSQPNIRFAGQITGVEGYVESAATGLMAGRMMAAELLNDRFTLPPAETAHGALLRHITGGANSDSFQPMNINFGLFPPPSESEAVVITANGKRRKLKGLDRKAFMAKRALDALALWSA
;
A
#
# COMPACT_ATOMS: atom_id res chain seq x y z
N PRO A 1 15.52 -0.01 -3.06
CA PRO A 1 16.01 0.05 -1.66
C PRO A 1 17.16 1.05 -1.39
N MET A 2 18.01 1.39 -2.36
CA MET A 2 19.23 2.18 -2.07
C MET A 2 19.22 3.62 -2.61
N LYS A 3 18.04 4.18 -2.88
CA LYS A 3 17.92 5.51 -3.50
C LYS A 3 18.23 6.61 -2.46
N PRO A 4 19.14 7.56 -2.73
CA PRO A 4 19.53 8.62 -1.80
C PRO A 4 18.62 9.86 -1.89
N VAL A 5 17.36 9.70 -2.30
CA VAL A 5 16.46 10.83 -2.58
C VAL A 5 16.11 11.55 -1.29
N GLY A 6 16.36 12.87 -1.24
CA GLY A 6 16.07 13.71 -0.07
C GLY A 6 17.14 13.67 1.01
N LEU A 7 18.29 13.02 0.77
CA LEU A 7 19.40 12.93 1.73
C LEU A 7 20.62 13.68 1.22
N THR A 8 21.28 14.39 2.13
CA THR A 8 22.58 15.05 1.92
C THR A 8 23.56 14.46 2.91
N ASP A 9 24.69 13.97 2.42
CA ASP A 9 25.75 13.44 3.28
C ASP A 9 26.44 14.60 4.01
N PRO A 10 26.44 14.64 5.35
CA PRO A 10 27.02 15.73 6.12
C PRO A 10 28.54 15.83 5.95
N ASN A 11 29.23 14.73 5.62
CA ASN A 11 30.69 14.73 5.47
C ASN A 11 31.14 15.38 4.17
N THR A 12 30.33 15.30 3.12
CA THR A 12 30.68 15.79 1.78
C THR A 12 29.84 16.99 1.33
N GLY A 13 28.73 17.27 2.03
CA GLY A 13 27.72 18.26 1.64
C GLY A 13 27.00 17.92 0.33
N LYS A 14 27.19 16.71 -0.20
CA LYS A 14 26.67 16.27 -1.49
C LYS A 14 25.65 15.16 -1.31
N ARG A 15 24.81 14.93 -2.31
CA ARG A 15 23.93 13.76 -2.32
C ARG A 15 24.80 12.49 -2.47
N PRO A 16 24.70 11.50 -1.56
CA PRO A 16 25.48 10.27 -1.68
C PRO A 16 25.06 9.49 -2.93
N HIS A 17 25.93 8.59 -3.40
CA HIS A 17 25.62 7.75 -4.56
C HIS A 17 24.48 6.77 -4.26
N ALA A 18 24.52 6.13 -3.10
CA ALA A 18 23.54 5.20 -2.60
C ALA A 18 23.53 5.25 -1.06
N VAL A 19 22.43 4.82 -0.45
CA VAL A 19 22.31 4.70 1.00
C VAL A 19 21.64 3.40 1.37
N ILE A 20 21.88 2.93 2.59
CA ILE A 20 21.05 1.93 3.25
C ILE A 20 20.50 2.59 4.50
N GLN A 21 19.18 2.50 4.66
CA GLN A 21 18.49 3.11 5.79
C GLN A 21 18.27 2.06 6.87
N LEU A 22 18.62 2.39 8.10
CA LEU A 22 18.30 1.63 9.29
C LEU A 22 17.11 2.28 9.99
N ARG A 23 16.10 1.48 10.34
CA ARG A 23 14.95 1.94 11.13
C ARG A 23 14.97 1.26 12.48
N GLN A 24 14.89 2.05 13.55
CA GLN A 24 14.74 1.53 14.90
C GLN A 24 13.47 0.66 15.00
N ASP A 25 13.63 -0.56 15.49
CA ASP A 25 12.56 -1.57 15.54
C ASP A 25 12.02 -1.76 16.96
N ASN A 26 12.81 -1.43 17.99
CA ASN A 26 12.40 -1.48 19.38
C ASN A 26 12.63 -0.15 20.12
N ALA A 27 11.85 0.11 21.16
CA ALA A 27 11.93 1.37 21.93
C ALA A 27 13.31 1.60 22.57
N LEU A 28 14.02 0.53 22.94
CA LEU A 28 15.35 0.59 23.55
C LEU A 28 16.46 1.01 22.59
N GLY A 29 16.21 1.00 21.27
CA GLY A 29 17.23 1.35 20.28
C GLY A 29 18.34 0.31 20.17
N THR A 30 18.07 -0.95 20.53
CA THR A 30 19.04 -2.04 20.42
C THR A 30 18.83 -2.89 19.17
N LEU A 31 17.69 -2.73 18.49
CA LEU A 31 17.37 -3.44 17.26
C LEU A 31 17.03 -2.45 16.15
N TYR A 32 17.70 -2.63 15.01
CA TYR A 32 17.50 -1.86 13.81
C TYR A 32 17.22 -2.78 12.62
N ASN A 33 16.24 -2.39 11.81
CA ASN A 33 15.85 -3.09 10.59
C ASN A 33 16.46 -2.39 9.36
N MET A 34 16.98 -3.18 8.42
CA MET A 34 17.48 -2.71 7.13
C MET A 34 16.33 -2.49 6.14
N VAL A 35 16.00 -1.23 5.87
CA VAL A 35 14.81 -0.85 5.09
C VAL A 35 14.93 -1.31 3.63
N GLY A 36 14.00 -2.17 3.20
CA GLY A 36 13.90 -2.64 1.81
C GLY A 36 14.92 -3.71 1.42
N PHE A 37 15.55 -4.37 2.40
CA PHE A 37 16.54 -5.44 2.18
C PHE A 37 15.91 -6.84 2.34
N GLN A 38 14.69 -7.05 1.82
CA GLN A 38 14.12 -8.41 1.77
C GLN A 38 14.96 -9.29 0.83
N THR A 39 15.29 -10.52 1.24
CA THR A 39 16.21 -11.38 0.48
C THR A 39 15.91 -12.88 0.60
N LYS A 40 16.23 -13.62 -0.46
CA LYS A 40 16.24 -15.10 -0.51
C LYS A 40 17.66 -15.68 -0.30
N MET A 41 18.67 -14.85 -0.05
CA MET A 41 20.05 -15.30 0.13
C MET A 41 20.16 -16.27 1.32
N LYS A 42 21.07 -17.24 1.21
CA LYS A 42 21.44 -18.08 2.35
C LYS A 42 22.01 -17.21 3.47
N TYR A 43 21.80 -17.61 4.72
CA TYR A 43 22.20 -16.85 5.89
C TYR A 43 23.69 -16.47 5.92
N ALA A 44 24.58 -17.39 5.54
CA ALA A 44 26.01 -17.10 5.44
C ALA A 44 26.31 -15.95 4.45
N GLU A 45 25.61 -15.91 3.31
CA GLU A 45 25.77 -14.85 2.31
C GLU A 45 25.17 -13.52 2.77
N GLN A 46 24.07 -13.56 3.52
CA GLN A 46 23.52 -12.35 4.14
C GLN A 46 24.55 -11.69 5.06
N VAL A 47 25.13 -12.47 5.98
CA VAL A 47 26.17 -11.97 6.90
C VAL A 47 27.37 -11.43 6.13
N ARG A 48 27.87 -12.18 5.14
CA ARG A 48 29.03 -11.77 4.32
C ARG A 48 28.77 -10.46 3.58
N VAL A 49 27.65 -10.36 2.86
CA VAL A 49 27.33 -9.19 2.02
C VAL A 49 26.96 -7.98 2.88
N PHE A 50 26.21 -8.17 3.97
CA PHE A 50 25.79 -7.04 4.79
C PHE A 50 26.94 -6.41 5.58
N ARG A 51 27.98 -7.18 5.94
CA ARG A 51 29.21 -6.63 6.54
C ARG A 51 30.09 -5.85 5.55
N MET A 52 29.80 -5.89 4.25
CA MET A 52 30.47 -5.03 3.26
C MET A 52 29.88 -3.62 3.20
N ILE A 53 28.79 -3.35 3.93
CA ILE A 53 28.14 -2.04 3.96
C ILE A 53 28.88 -1.15 4.96
N PRO A 54 29.29 0.08 4.58
CA PRO A 54 29.92 1.02 5.51
C PRO A 54 29.07 1.27 6.75
N GLY A 55 29.67 1.11 7.94
CA GLY A 55 29.02 1.22 9.23
C GLY A 55 28.36 -0.07 9.75
N LEU A 56 28.41 -1.17 8.99
CA LEU A 56 27.89 -2.49 9.38
C LEU A 56 28.97 -3.58 9.38
N GLU A 57 30.25 -3.20 9.34
CA GLU A 57 31.40 -4.11 9.24
C GLU A 57 31.39 -5.16 10.35
N ASP A 58 31.10 -4.72 11.57
CA ASP A 58 31.03 -5.54 12.79
C ASP A 58 29.59 -5.80 13.25
N ALA A 59 28.60 -5.63 12.37
CA ALA A 59 27.20 -5.80 12.74
C ALA A 59 26.91 -7.22 13.25
N GLU A 60 26.11 -7.28 14.33
CA GLU A 60 25.51 -8.48 14.86
C GLU A 60 24.06 -8.60 14.37
N PHE A 61 23.73 -9.74 13.76
CA PHE A 61 22.42 -9.96 13.17
C PHE A 61 21.52 -10.76 14.12
N ALA A 62 20.68 -10.06 14.88
CA ALA A 62 19.68 -10.68 15.76
C ALA A 62 18.66 -11.55 14.98
N ARG A 63 18.33 -11.14 13.75
CA ARG A 63 17.47 -11.90 12.84
C ARG A 63 17.90 -11.69 11.40
N LEU A 64 18.07 -12.80 10.68
CA LEU A 64 18.38 -12.77 9.24
C LEU A 64 17.10 -12.74 8.40
N GLY A 65 17.21 -12.16 7.21
CA GLY A 65 16.11 -11.99 6.28
C GLY A 65 15.60 -13.31 5.72
N GLY A 66 14.31 -13.35 5.39
CA GLY A 66 13.68 -14.46 4.69
C GLY A 66 12.46 -13.97 3.94
N LEU A 67 12.04 -14.75 2.94
CA LEU A 67 10.73 -14.55 2.30
C LEU A 67 9.72 -15.49 2.94
N HIS A 68 8.56 -14.94 3.24
CA HIS A 68 7.44 -15.69 3.76
C HIS A 68 6.47 -15.95 2.62
N ARG A 69 5.85 -17.14 2.62
CA ARG A 69 4.74 -17.44 1.74
C ARG A 69 3.48 -16.78 2.30
N ASN A 70 2.85 -15.93 1.51
CA ASN A 70 1.53 -15.38 1.85
C ASN A 70 0.43 -16.24 1.22
N THR A 71 -0.55 -16.60 2.03
CA THR A 71 -1.76 -17.29 1.56
C THR A 71 -2.84 -16.25 1.33
N PHE A 72 -3.47 -16.30 0.15
CA PHE A 72 -4.60 -15.45 -0.23
C PHE A 72 -5.55 -16.23 -1.13
N ILE A 73 -6.82 -15.84 -1.17
CA ILE A 73 -7.83 -16.44 -2.04
C ILE A 73 -7.96 -15.63 -3.34
N ARG A 74 -8.50 -16.25 -4.40
CA ARG A 74 -8.88 -15.54 -5.63
C ARG A 74 -10.13 -14.68 -5.39
N SER A 75 -9.97 -13.64 -4.58
CA SER A 75 -11.09 -12.84 -4.08
C SER A 75 -11.95 -12.19 -5.16
N PRO A 76 -11.45 -11.73 -6.33
CA PRO A 76 -12.33 -11.16 -7.35
C PRO A 76 -13.33 -12.18 -7.91
N VAL A 77 -12.96 -13.46 -7.87
CA VAL A 77 -13.83 -14.57 -8.27
C VAL A 77 -14.77 -14.95 -7.13
N LEU A 78 -14.21 -15.11 -5.93
CA LEU A 78 -14.89 -15.75 -4.79
C LEU A 78 -15.77 -14.81 -3.97
N LEU A 79 -15.44 -13.52 -3.89
CA LEU A 79 -16.12 -12.54 -3.05
C LEU A 79 -17.06 -11.65 -3.85
N ASP A 80 -18.16 -11.24 -3.22
CA ASP A 80 -19.00 -10.14 -3.69
C ASP A 80 -18.46 -8.77 -3.25
N ASP A 81 -19.15 -7.70 -3.62
CA ASP A 81 -18.78 -6.31 -3.31
C ASP A 81 -18.88 -5.96 -1.82
N GLN A 82 -19.50 -6.81 -1.00
CA GLN A 82 -19.57 -6.70 0.45
C GLN A 82 -18.61 -7.66 1.18
N LEU A 83 -17.63 -8.19 0.44
CA LEU A 83 -16.60 -9.10 0.93
C LEU A 83 -17.15 -10.44 1.43
N ARG A 84 -18.38 -10.81 1.05
CA ARG A 84 -18.98 -12.10 1.37
C ARG A 84 -18.54 -13.14 0.37
N LEU A 85 -18.38 -14.38 0.83
CA LEU A 85 -18.18 -15.51 -0.06
C LEU A 85 -19.45 -15.75 -0.87
N LYS A 86 -19.36 -15.70 -2.21
CA LYS A 86 -20.54 -15.85 -3.10
C LYS A 86 -21.29 -17.17 -2.89
N SER A 87 -20.56 -18.26 -2.60
CA SER A 87 -21.16 -19.57 -2.33
C SER A 87 -21.72 -19.71 -0.91
N GLN A 88 -21.35 -18.83 0.01
CA GLN A 88 -21.80 -18.88 1.40
C GLN A 88 -21.86 -17.46 2.00
N PRO A 89 -22.94 -16.71 1.72
CA PRO A 89 -23.01 -15.27 2.04
C PRO A 89 -22.91 -14.93 3.53
N ASN A 90 -23.11 -15.89 4.43
CA ASN A 90 -22.91 -15.70 5.87
C ASN A 90 -21.42 -15.66 6.29
N ILE A 91 -20.46 -15.80 5.36
CA ILE A 91 -19.02 -15.71 5.61
C ILE A 91 -18.45 -14.48 4.90
N ARG A 92 -17.74 -13.62 5.64
CA ARG A 92 -16.95 -12.50 5.09
C ARG A 92 -15.46 -12.71 5.28
N PHE A 93 -14.67 -12.20 4.35
CA PHE A 93 -13.21 -12.19 4.41
C PHE A 93 -12.68 -10.75 4.44
N ALA A 94 -11.61 -10.51 5.20
CA ALA A 94 -10.92 -9.22 5.24
C ALA A 94 -9.43 -9.42 5.56
N GLY A 95 -8.61 -8.41 5.31
CA GLY A 95 -7.17 -8.48 5.54
C GLY A 95 -6.42 -9.25 4.47
N GLN A 96 -5.16 -9.62 4.77
CA GLN A 96 -4.25 -10.24 3.81
C GLN A 96 -4.84 -11.41 3.00
N ILE A 97 -5.74 -12.19 3.60
CA ILE A 97 -6.38 -13.33 2.93
C ILE A 97 -7.16 -12.92 1.68
N THR A 98 -7.67 -11.68 1.60
CA THR A 98 -8.39 -11.15 0.43
C THR A 98 -7.47 -10.58 -0.65
N GLY A 99 -6.14 -10.69 -0.50
CA GLY A 99 -5.21 -10.12 -1.47
C GLY A 99 -5.01 -8.61 -1.34
N VAL A 100 -5.18 -8.05 -0.15
CA VAL A 100 -4.56 -6.75 0.19
C VAL A 100 -3.20 -6.97 0.84
N GLU A 101 -2.29 -6.01 0.70
CA GLU A 101 -0.96 -6.07 1.32
C GLU A 101 -0.71 -4.82 2.16
N GLY A 102 -0.32 -5.01 3.42
CA GLY A 102 -0.04 -3.92 4.36
C GLY A 102 -1.02 -3.86 5.53
N TYR A 103 -0.55 -3.29 6.64
CA TYR A 103 -1.34 -3.17 7.87
C TYR A 103 -2.53 -2.22 7.68
N VAL A 104 -2.33 -1.13 6.96
CA VAL A 104 -3.36 -0.11 6.75
C VAL A 104 -4.48 -0.66 5.88
N GLU A 105 -4.15 -1.37 4.81
CA GLU A 105 -5.09 -2.01 3.90
C GLU A 105 -5.85 -3.15 4.58
N SER A 106 -5.16 -3.91 5.43
CA SER A 106 -5.79 -4.96 6.21
C SER A 106 -6.77 -4.41 7.25
N ALA A 107 -6.39 -3.33 7.94
CA ALA A 107 -7.27 -2.63 8.87
C ALA A 107 -8.48 -1.99 8.14
N ALA A 108 -8.26 -1.38 6.97
CA ALA A 108 -9.31 -0.76 6.17
C ALA A 108 -10.35 -1.79 5.69
N THR A 109 -9.90 -2.94 5.17
CA THR A 109 -10.80 -4.02 4.76
C THR A 109 -11.52 -4.65 5.96
N GLY A 110 -10.85 -4.81 7.10
CA GLY A 110 -11.47 -5.27 8.34
C GLY A 110 -12.58 -4.33 8.83
N LEU A 111 -12.30 -3.02 8.84
CA LEU A 111 -13.28 -1.99 9.19
C LEU A 111 -14.50 -2.04 8.25
N MET A 112 -14.28 -2.12 6.94
CA MET A 112 -15.37 -2.21 5.95
C MET A 112 -16.22 -3.47 6.18
N ALA A 113 -15.60 -4.64 6.31
CA ALA A 113 -16.31 -5.89 6.56
C ALA A 113 -17.14 -5.83 7.86
N GLY A 114 -16.59 -5.25 8.93
CA GLY A 114 -17.30 -5.05 10.19
C GLY A 114 -18.50 -4.13 10.05
N ARG A 115 -18.36 -2.99 9.35
CA ARG A 115 -19.49 -2.07 9.11
C ARG A 115 -20.57 -2.67 8.22
N MET A 116 -20.18 -3.42 7.18
CA MET A 116 -21.11 -4.16 6.31
C MET A 116 -21.89 -5.22 7.09
N MET A 117 -21.22 -5.98 7.95
CA MET A 117 -21.87 -6.96 8.82
C MET A 117 -22.82 -6.31 9.82
N ALA A 118 -22.40 -5.21 10.46
CA ALA A 118 -23.26 -4.47 11.39
C ALA A 118 -24.53 -3.95 10.72
N ALA A 119 -24.42 -3.38 9.52
CA ALA A 119 -25.58 -2.94 8.74
C ALA A 119 -26.53 -4.10 8.42
N GLU A 120 -26.00 -5.24 7.96
CA GLU A 120 -26.81 -6.43 7.67
C GLU A 120 -27.57 -6.94 8.90
N LEU A 121 -26.92 -7.02 10.06
CA LEU A 121 -27.56 -7.46 11.31
C LEU A 121 -28.64 -6.49 11.80
N LEU A 122 -28.51 -5.21 11.48
CA LEU A 122 -29.49 -4.17 11.81
C LEU A 122 -30.59 -4.01 10.75
N ASN A 123 -30.60 -4.86 9.71
CA ASN A 123 -31.48 -4.74 8.53
C ASN A 123 -31.35 -3.38 7.82
N ASP A 124 -30.16 -2.77 7.89
CA ASP A 124 -29.82 -1.52 7.22
C ASP A 124 -29.00 -1.79 5.95
N ARG A 125 -28.93 -0.80 5.06
CA ARG A 125 -28.14 -0.88 3.82
C ARG A 125 -26.81 -0.17 3.98
N PHE A 126 -25.72 -0.89 3.75
CA PHE A 126 -24.40 -0.30 3.67
C PHE A 126 -24.14 0.28 2.27
N THR A 127 -23.93 1.58 2.18
CA THR A 127 -23.47 2.23 0.94
C THR A 127 -21.97 2.02 0.76
N LEU A 128 -21.56 1.44 -0.37
CA LEU A 128 -20.14 1.20 -0.65
C LEU A 128 -19.35 2.51 -0.82
N PRO A 129 -18.07 2.54 -0.41
CA PRO A 129 -17.23 3.71 -0.60
C PRO A 129 -17.00 3.98 -2.10
N PRO A 130 -16.99 5.26 -2.54
CA PRO A 130 -16.73 5.61 -3.94
C PRO A 130 -15.36 5.11 -4.43
N ALA A 131 -15.26 4.74 -5.70
CA ALA A 131 -14.04 4.20 -6.30
C ALA A 131 -12.87 5.19 -6.29
N GLU A 132 -13.15 6.49 -6.19
CA GLU A 132 -12.18 7.57 -6.04
C GLU A 132 -11.52 7.58 -4.66
N THR A 133 -12.09 6.91 -3.66
CA THR A 133 -11.50 6.80 -2.32
C THR A 133 -10.51 5.64 -2.26
N ALA A 134 -9.57 5.70 -1.31
CA ALA A 134 -8.66 4.57 -1.05
C ALA A 134 -9.42 3.28 -0.69
N HIS A 135 -10.51 3.40 0.07
CA HIS A 135 -11.37 2.27 0.45
C HIS A 135 -12.05 1.64 -0.76
N GLY A 136 -12.69 2.45 -1.61
CA GLY A 136 -13.37 1.96 -2.82
C GLY A 136 -12.39 1.41 -3.86
N ALA A 137 -11.22 2.03 -4.02
CA ALA A 137 -10.17 1.53 -4.89
C ALA A 137 -9.65 0.15 -4.44
N LEU A 138 -9.40 -0.04 -3.14
CA LEU A 138 -9.03 -1.34 -2.56
C LEU A 138 -10.14 -2.38 -2.75
N LEU A 139 -11.38 -2.01 -2.40
CA LEU A 139 -12.53 -2.90 -2.50
C LEU A 139 -12.71 -3.38 -3.94
N ARG A 140 -12.69 -2.45 -4.89
CA ARG A 140 -12.79 -2.78 -6.32
C ARG A 140 -11.67 -3.72 -6.75
N HIS A 141 -10.42 -3.48 -6.34
CA HIS A 141 -9.30 -4.38 -6.68
C HIS A 141 -9.57 -5.83 -6.27
N ILE A 142 -10.08 -6.04 -5.05
CA ILE A 142 -10.26 -7.37 -4.49
C ILE A 142 -11.60 -8.03 -4.81
N THR A 143 -12.59 -7.33 -5.38
CA THR A 143 -13.94 -7.88 -5.67
C THR A 143 -14.37 -7.86 -7.14
N GLY A 144 -13.57 -7.31 -8.06
CA GLY A 144 -13.88 -7.41 -9.51
C GLY A 144 -13.12 -6.50 -10.47
N GLY A 145 -12.31 -5.57 -9.96
CA GLY A 145 -11.51 -4.63 -10.75
C GLY A 145 -10.17 -5.19 -11.24
N ALA A 146 -9.76 -6.36 -10.77
CA ALA A 146 -8.54 -7.03 -11.20
C ALA A 146 -8.86 -8.16 -12.19
N ASN A 147 -7.96 -8.38 -13.15
CA ASN A 147 -7.98 -9.59 -13.96
C ASN A 147 -7.74 -10.79 -13.02
N SER A 148 -8.71 -11.70 -12.96
CA SER A 148 -8.71 -12.83 -12.03
C SER A 148 -7.56 -13.81 -12.23
N ASP A 149 -6.95 -13.83 -13.43
CA ASP A 149 -5.90 -14.79 -13.79
C ASP A 149 -4.50 -14.30 -13.44
N SER A 150 -4.34 -12.98 -13.30
CA SER A 150 -3.09 -12.34 -12.87
C SER A 150 -3.21 -11.64 -11.51
N PHE A 151 -4.30 -11.91 -10.76
CA PHE A 151 -4.54 -11.32 -9.46
C PHE A 151 -3.40 -11.63 -8.49
N GLN A 152 -2.83 -10.57 -7.93
CA GLN A 152 -1.81 -10.63 -6.89
C GLN A 152 -2.19 -9.69 -5.74
N PRO A 153 -1.75 -10.00 -4.51
CA PRO A 153 -1.87 -9.07 -3.40
C PRO A 153 -1.24 -7.73 -3.75
N MET A 154 -1.88 -6.64 -3.33
CA MET A 154 -1.36 -5.31 -3.60
C MET A 154 -1.69 -4.34 -2.46
N ASN A 155 -0.76 -3.42 -2.22
CA ASN A 155 -0.99 -2.27 -1.35
C ASN A 155 -1.72 -1.15 -2.10
N ILE A 156 -2.23 -0.16 -1.37
CA ILE A 156 -2.88 0.97 -2.01
C ILE A 156 -1.85 1.80 -2.79
N ASN A 157 -2.19 2.11 -4.04
CA ASN A 157 -1.39 2.99 -4.89
C ASN A 157 -2.30 3.73 -5.87
N PHE A 158 -1.84 4.88 -6.38
CA PHE A 158 -2.65 5.71 -7.30
C PHE A 158 -3.05 5.01 -8.60
N GLY A 159 -2.44 3.87 -8.96
CA GLY A 159 -2.85 3.07 -10.11
C GLY A 159 -4.20 2.34 -9.92
N LEU A 160 -4.64 2.15 -8.66
CA LEU A 160 -5.94 1.56 -8.33
C LEU A 160 -7.12 2.52 -8.45
N PHE A 161 -6.84 3.81 -8.41
CA PHE A 161 -7.85 4.84 -8.45
C PHE A 161 -8.29 5.08 -9.90
N PRO A 162 -9.57 5.40 -10.15
CA PRO A 162 -10.01 5.85 -11.46
C PRO A 162 -9.11 6.99 -11.97
N PRO A 163 -8.70 7.01 -13.25
CA PRO A 163 -7.94 8.14 -13.77
C PRO A 163 -8.79 9.43 -13.73
N PRO A 164 -8.18 10.62 -13.59
CA PRO A 164 -8.86 11.88 -13.85
C PRO A 164 -9.41 11.92 -15.27
N SER A 165 -10.59 12.52 -15.45
CA SER A 165 -11.14 12.80 -16.78
C SER A 165 -10.26 13.79 -17.54
N GLU A 166 -10.47 13.95 -18.85
CA GLU A 166 -9.68 14.90 -19.65
C GLU A 166 -9.83 16.35 -19.17
N SER A 167 -11.02 16.72 -18.68
CA SER A 167 -11.29 18.06 -18.15
C SER A 167 -10.67 18.27 -16.77
N GLU A 168 -10.62 17.23 -15.93
CA GLU A 168 -9.97 17.23 -14.61
C GLU A 168 -8.44 17.19 -14.71
N ALA A 169 -7.89 16.61 -15.78
CA ALA A 169 -6.46 16.35 -15.92
C ALA A 169 -5.63 17.58 -16.29
N VAL A 170 -6.07 18.80 -15.97
CA VAL A 170 -5.47 20.06 -16.43
C VAL A 170 -5.20 21.01 -15.26
N VAL A 171 -4.04 21.68 -15.29
CA VAL A 171 -3.69 22.79 -14.40
C VAL A 171 -3.47 24.04 -15.24
N ILE A 172 -3.96 25.18 -14.75
CA ILE A 172 -3.66 26.50 -15.30
C ILE A 172 -2.39 27.02 -14.63
N THR A 173 -1.35 27.30 -15.41
CA THR A 173 -0.10 27.87 -14.89
C THR A 173 -0.27 29.34 -14.53
N ALA A 174 0.68 29.92 -13.79
CA ALA A 174 0.69 31.35 -13.47
C ALA A 174 0.58 32.25 -14.72
N ASN A 175 1.02 31.76 -15.88
CA ASN A 175 0.96 32.46 -17.17
C ASN A 175 -0.35 32.18 -17.95
N GLY A 176 -1.38 31.62 -17.30
CA GLY A 176 -2.68 31.30 -17.91
C GLY A 176 -2.69 30.10 -18.85
N LYS A 177 -1.56 29.40 -19.04
CA LYS A 177 -1.48 28.26 -19.97
C LYS A 177 -2.00 26.98 -19.32
N ARG A 178 -2.77 26.21 -20.09
CA ARG A 178 -3.23 24.87 -19.70
C ARG A 178 -2.12 23.84 -19.90
N ARG A 179 -1.86 23.03 -18.87
CA ARG A 179 -0.97 21.86 -18.95
C ARG A 179 -1.61 20.63 -18.32
N LYS A 180 -1.23 19.44 -18.79
CA LYS A 180 -1.68 18.17 -18.18
C LYS A 180 -1.09 17.97 -16.77
N LEU A 181 -1.88 17.39 -15.87
CA LEU A 181 -1.42 16.91 -14.56
C LEU A 181 -0.34 15.84 -14.72
N LYS A 182 0.81 16.05 -14.07
CA LYS A 182 1.95 15.13 -14.08
C LYS A 182 2.60 15.05 -12.71
N GLY A 183 3.31 13.96 -12.44
CA GLY A 183 4.14 13.81 -11.25
C GLY A 183 3.41 14.11 -9.94
N LEU A 184 3.95 15.03 -9.14
CA LEU A 184 3.41 15.42 -7.84
C LEU A 184 2.04 16.06 -7.93
N ASP A 185 1.79 16.93 -8.93
CA ASP A 185 0.50 17.61 -9.08
C ASP A 185 -0.63 16.60 -9.30
N ARG A 186 -0.39 15.57 -10.12
CA ARG A 186 -1.36 14.52 -10.37
C ARG A 186 -1.68 13.75 -9.10
N LYS A 187 -0.66 13.42 -8.30
CA LYS A 187 -0.85 12.73 -7.00
C LYS A 187 -1.63 13.60 -6.02
N ALA A 188 -1.30 14.89 -5.92
CA ALA A 188 -2.00 15.84 -5.06
C ALA A 188 -3.47 16.00 -5.46
N PHE A 189 -3.75 16.14 -6.76
CA PHE A 189 -5.11 16.18 -7.29
C PHE A 189 -5.90 14.91 -6.94
N MET A 190 -5.32 13.72 -7.20
CA MET A 190 -5.99 12.46 -6.92
C MET A 190 -6.24 12.27 -5.43
N ALA A 191 -5.31 12.69 -4.56
CA ALA A 191 -5.48 12.65 -3.11
C ALA A 191 -6.61 13.59 -2.65
N LYS A 192 -6.65 14.82 -3.17
CA LYS A 192 -7.73 15.78 -2.84
C LYS A 192 -9.09 15.25 -3.29
N ARG A 193 -9.22 14.78 -4.53
CA ARG A 193 -10.44 14.15 -5.05
C ARG A 193 -10.89 12.96 -4.20
N ALA A 194 -9.95 12.13 -3.75
CA ALA A 194 -10.24 11.00 -2.87
C ALA A 194 -10.77 11.43 -1.51
N LEU A 195 -10.19 12.47 -0.90
CA LEU A 195 -10.64 13.01 0.39
C LEU A 195 -12.01 13.67 0.27
N ASP A 196 -12.28 14.39 -0.82
CA ASP A 196 -13.59 15.02 -1.08
C ASP A 196 -14.68 13.96 -1.25
N ALA A 197 -14.41 12.89 -2.01
CA ALA A 197 -15.32 11.76 -2.15
C ALA A 197 -15.54 11.02 -0.82
N LEU A 198 -14.50 10.88 0.00
CA LEU A 198 -14.61 10.26 1.32
C LEU A 198 -15.45 11.10 2.29
N ALA A 199 -15.28 12.41 2.28
CA ALA A 199 -16.08 13.32 3.10
C ALA A 199 -17.57 13.24 2.75
N LEU A 200 -17.91 13.21 1.46
CA LEU A 200 -19.29 13.04 1.00
C LEU A 200 -19.89 11.68 1.38
N TRP A 201 -19.09 10.61 1.37
CA TRP A 201 -19.54 9.26 1.70
C TRP A 201 -19.70 9.03 3.21
N SER A 202 -18.96 9.77 4.03
CA SER A 202 -18.97 9.62 5.49
C SER A 202 -19.88 10.60 6.23
N ALA A 203 -20.46 11.56 5.50
CA ALA A 203 -21.51 12.47 5.97
C ALA A 203 -22.86 11.77 6.05
#